data_AF-A0A2P8W799-F1
#
_entry.id   AF-A0A2P8W799-F1
#
_cell.length_a   1.000
_cell.length_b   1.000
_cell.length_c   1.000
_cell.angle_alpha   90.00
_cell.angle_beta   90.00
_cell.angle_gamma   90.00
#
_symmetry.space_group_name_H-M   'P 1'
#
loop_
_entity.id
_entity.type
_entity.pdbx_description
1 polymer ?
#
loop_
_entity_poly.entity_id
_entity_poly.type
_entity_poly.pdbx_seq_one_letter_code
_entity_poly.pdbx_strand_id
1 'polypeptide(L)'
;MTPTAAAPTSPNRRAVFPFTAVIGQEDMKLALLLNIVDPKVGGVMIMGDRGTGKSTTIRALADLLPAIDVAADDPFNRDPQDADVIAERGE
;
A
#
# COMPACT_ATOMS: atom_id res chain seq x y z
N MET A 1 4.47 28.42 -10.68
CA MET A 1 5.64 27.71 -10.13
C MET A 1 5.15 26.97 -8.90
N THR A 2 4.50 25.83 -9.11
CA THR A 2 3.86 25.06 -8.04
C THR A 2 4.95 24.29 -7.31
N PRO A 3 5.04 24.36 -5.97
CA PRO A 3 5.99 23.52 -5.25
C PRO A 3 5.47 22.08 -5.35
N THR A 4 6.03 21.30 -6.27
CA THR A 4 6.04 19.84 -6.15
C THR A 4 6.67 19.54 -4.81
N ALA A 5 5.83 19.26 -3.80
CA ALA A 5 6.30 18.81 -2.50
C ALA A 5 7.13 17.55 -2.75
N ALA A 6 8.43 17.67 -2.54
CA ALA A 6 9.38 16.59 -2.71
C ALA A 6 8.88 15.36 -1.96
N ALA A 7 9.02 14.20 -2.60
CA ALA A 7 8.72 12.88 -2.05
C ALA A 7 9.10 12.82 -0.56
N PRO A 8 8.23 12.28 0.31
CA PRO A 8 8.47 12.32 1.75
C PRO A 8 9.83 11.71 2.07
N THR A 9 10.73 12.57 2.56
CA THR A 9 12.03 12.20 3.13
C THR A 9 11.81 11.04 4.08
N SER A 10 12.41 9.90 3.75
CA SER A 10 12.26 8.58 4.37
C SER A 10 11.70 8.64 5.79
N PRO A 11 10.40 8.39 6.01
CA PRO A 11 9.89 8.27 7.36
C PRO A 11 10.62 7.09 7.99
N ASN A 12 10.96 7.20 9.26
CA ASN A 12 11.56 6.14 10.06
C ASN A 12 10.80 4.83 9.80
N ARG A 13 11.34 4.00 8.89
CA ARG A 13 10.63 2.87 8.31
C ARG A 13 10.56 1.87 9.44
N ARG A 14 9.41 1.80 10.12
CA ARG A 14 9.16 0.80 11.16
C ARG A 14 9.63 -0.53 10.61
N ALA A 15 10.52 -1.22 11.32
CA ALA A 15 11.07 -2.47 10.84
C ALA A 15 9.93 -3.44 10.52
N VAL A 16 9.72 -3.70 9.23
CA VAL A 16 8.75 -4.67 8.73
C VAL A 16 9.49 -5.95 8.39
N PHE A 17 8.90 -7.10 8.69
CA PHE A 17 9.48 -8.38 8.32
C PHE A 17 9.50 -8.53 6.79
N PRO A 18 10.60 -8.96 6.15
CA PRO A 18 10.69 -8.99 4.69
C PRO A 18 9.76 -10.04 4.08
N PHE A 19 9.05 -9.67 3.00
CA PHE A 19 8.04 -10.51 2.34
C PHE A 19 8.63 -11.84 1.85
N THR A 20 9.84 -11.79 1.28
CA THR A 20 10.56 -12.96 0.76
C THR A 20 11.02 -13.93 1.85
N ALA A 21 11.14 -13.48 3.11
CA ALA A 21 11.52 -14.33 4.23
C ALA A 21 10.33 -15.06 4.87
N VAL A 22 9.09 -14.77 4.47
CA VAL A 22 7.92 -15.53 4.91
C VAL A 22 7.98 -16.90 4.26
N ILE A 23 8.04 -17.97 5.04
CA ILE A 23 8.12 -19.34 4.52
C ILE A 23 6.70 -19.91 4.34
N GLY A 24 6.46 -20.59 3.22
CA GLY A 24 5.16 -21.15 2.86
C GLY A 24 4.13 -20.08 2.47
N GLN A 25 2.84 -20.37 2.69
CA GLN A 25 1.71 -19.48 2.34
C GLN A 25 1.66 -19.13 0.84
N GLU A 26 2.01 -20.09 -0.03
CA GLU A 26 2.17 -19.81 -1.46
C GLU A 26 0.87 -19.32 -2.11
N ASP A 27 -0.27 -19.92 -1.77
CA ASP A 27 -1.57 -19.48 -2.29
C ASP A 27 -1.91 -18.04 -1.87
N MET A 28 -1.60 -17.69 -0.61
CA MET A 28 -1.83 -16.34 -0.10
C MET A 28 -0.91 -15.33 -0.78
N LYS A 29 0.39 -15.64 -0.91
CA LYS A 29 1.34 -14.77 -1.60
C LYS A 29 0.95 -14.57 -3.05
N LEU A 30 0.60 -15.66 -3.75
CA LEU A 30 0.16 -15.61 -5.13
C LEU A 30 -1.09 -14.74 -5.29
N ALA A 31 -2.12 -14.96 -4.46
CA ALA A 31 -3.34 -14.16 -4.52
C ALA A 31 -3.08 -12.66 -4.33
N LEU A 32 -2.20 -12.31 -3.38
CA LEU A 32 -1.81 -10.92 -3.14
C LEU A 32 -1.01 -10.33 -4.31
N LEU A 33 -0.07 -11.08 -4.87
CA LEU A 33 0.72 -10.64 -6.03
C LEU A 33 -0.17 -10.43 -7.26
N LEU A 34 -1.11 -11.35 -7.52
CA LEU A 34 -2.08 -11.21 -8.60
C LEU A 34 -2.94 -9.96 -8.42
N ASN A 35 -3.36 -9.67 -7.19
CA ASN A 35 -4.15 -8.48 -6.89
C ASN A 35 -3.39 -7.17 -7.12
N ILE A 36 -2.08 -7.16 -6.89
CA ILE A 36 -1.22 -6.01 -7.20
C ILE A 36 -1.07 -5.81 -8.70
N VAL A 37 -0.93 -6.91 -9.46
CA VAL A 37 -0.77 -6.87 -10.92
C VAL A 37 -2.06 -6.42 -11.60
N ASP A 38 -3.20 -6.98 -11.21
CA ASP A 38 -4.51 -6.60 -11.72
C ASP A 38 -5.51 -6.38 -10.57
N PRO A 39 -5.71 -5.12 -10.13
CA PRO A 39 -6.69 -4.79 -9.10
C PRO A 39 -8.13 -5.13 -9.47
N LYS A 40 -8.46 -5.37 -10.77
CA LYS A 40 -9.82 -5.74 -11.20
C LYS A 40 -10.23 -7.14 -10.74
N VAL A 41 -9.27 -7.96 -10.30
CA VAL A 41 -9.54 -9.25 -9.63
C VAL A 41 -10.39 -9.05 -8.37
N GLY A 42 -10.36 -7.86 -7.77
CA GLY A 42 -11.20 -7.49 -6.62
C GLY A 42 -10.42 -7.50 -5.32
N GLY A 43 -10.95 -8.12 -4.27
CA GLY A 43 -10.29 -8.24 -2.97
C GLY A 43 -9.92 -9.70 -2.66
N VAL A 44 -8.88 -9.90 -1.84
CA VAL A 44 -8.47 -11.24 -1.40
C VAL A 44 -8.95 -11.51 0.02
N MET A 45 -9.77 -12.55 0.22
CA MET A 45 -10.19 -13.00 1.55
C MET A 45 -9.27 -14.11 2.06
N ILE A 46 -8.55 -13.84 3.14
CA ILE A 46 -7.55 -14.75 3.70
C ILE A 46 -8.03 -15.28 5.05
N MET A 47 -8.34 -16.58 5.09
CA MET A 47 -8.80 -17.27 6.30
C MET A 47 -7.67 -18.08 6.95
N GLY A 48 -7.79 -18.36 8.24
CA GLY A 48 -6.94 -19.30 8.97
C GLY A 48 -6.72 -18.92 10.43
N ASP A 49 -5.95 -19.73 11.14
CA ASP A 49 -5.77 -19.60 12.59
C ASP A 49 -4.98 -18.35 13.01
N ARG A 50 -5.17 -17.94 14.27
CA ARG A 50 -4.35 -16.88 14.88
C ARG A 50 -2.89 -17.35 14.95
N GLY A 51 -1.94 -16.43 14.77
CA GLY A 51 -0.51 -16.72 14.88
C GLY A 51 0.15 -17.19 13.57
N THR A 52 -0.62 -17.36 12.49
CA THR A 52 -0.10 -17.76 11.16
C THR A 52 0.58 -16.62 10.38
N GLY A 53 0.75 -15.43 10.96
CA GLY A 53 1.49 -14.34 10.29
C GLY A 53 0.75 -13.65 9.13
N LYS A 54 -0.55 -13.89 8.91
CA LYS A 54 -1.33 -13.26 7.82
C LYS A 54 -1.14 -11.75 7.69
N SER A 55 -1.32 -11.02 8.80
CA SER A 55 -1.16 -9.56 8.79
C SER A 55 0.30 -9.11 8.71
N THR A 56 1.25 -9.98 9.09
CA THR A 56 2.68 -9.73 8.92
C THR A 56 3.05 -9.77 7.44
N THR A 57 2.60 -10.80 6.71
CA THR A 57 2.84 -10.94 5.26
C THR A 57 2.21 -9.79 4.46
N ILE A 58 1.01 -9.34 4.82
CA ILE A 58 0.36 -8.19 4.17
C ILE A 58 1.16 -6.90 4.37
N ARG A 59 1.63 -6.63 5.59
CA ARG A 59 2.47 -5.45 5.86
C ARG A 59 3.83 -5.53 5.16
N ALA A 60 4.42 -6.73 5.12
CA ALA A 60 5.66 -6.99 4.39
C ALA A 60 5.53 -6.68 2.90
N LEU A 61 4.38 -7.01 2.32
CA LEU A 61 4.08 -6.71 0.93
C LEU A 61 3.85 -5.21 0.70
N ALA A 62 3.12 -4.54 1.58
CA ALA A 62 2.90 -3.10 1.48
C ALA A 62 4.22 -2.30 1.58
N ASP A 63 5.17 -2.75 2.40
CA ASP A 63 6.50 -2.12 2.52
C ASP A 63 7.37 -2.30 1.26
N LEU A 64 7.12 -3.35 0.48
CA LEU A 64 7.81 -3.63 -0.77
C LEU A 64 7.35 -2.72 -1.93
N LEU A 65 6.10 -2.28 -1.89
CA LEU A 65 5.52 -1.44 -2.94
C LEU A 65 6.12 -0.03 -2.94
N PRO A 66 6.21 0.63 -4.11
CA PRO A 66 6.65 2.01 -4.19
C PRO A 66 5.67 2.92 -3.43
N ALA A 67 6.20 4.01 -2.88
CA ALA A 67 5.36 5.06 -2.34
C ALA A 67 4.49 5.64 -3.47
N ILE A 68 3.22 5.91 -3.16
CA ILE A 68 2.28 6.59 -4.05
C ILE A 68 2.25 8.08 -3.72
N ASP A 69 1.99 8.89 -4.73
CA ASP A 69 1.71 10.32 -4.51
C ASP A 69 0.31 10.47 -3.92
N VAL A 70 0.22 11.24 -2.84
CA VAL A 70 -1.02 11.42 -2.07
C VAL A 70 -1.24 12.89 -1.82
N ALA A 71 -2.50 13.32 -1.95
CA ALA A 71 -2.91 14.66 -1.59
C ALA A 71 -2.56 14.95 -0.12
N ALA A 72 -1.84 16.05 0.13
CA ALA A 72 -1.51 16.49 1.49
C ALA A 72 -2.75 16.51 2.41
N ASP A 73 -2.59 15.92 3.60
CA ASP A 73 -3.60 15.80 4.66
C ASP A 73 -4.88 15.04 4.29
N ASP A 74 -4.86 14.25 3.21
CA ASP A 74 -6.01 13.44 2.81
C ASP A 74 -6.05 12.08 3.55
N PRO A 75 -7.12 11.74 4.29
CA PRO A 75 -7.23 10.49 5.03
C PRO A 75 -7.49 9.27 4.13
N PHE A 76 -7.83 9.48 2.86
CA PHE A 76 -8.22 8.44 1.91
C PHE A 76 -7.12 8.10 0.90
N ASN A 77 -5.95 8.72 1.01
CA ASN A 77 -4.83 8.59 0.07
C ASN A 77 -5.21 8.92 -1.39
N ARG A 78 -6.03 9.95 -1.61
CA ARG A 78 -6.47 10.36 -2.95
C ARG A 78 -5.33 10.94 -3.80
N ASP A 79 -5.52 10.79 -5.11
CA ASP A 79 -4.86 11.50 -6.22
C ASP A 79 -4.61 13.00 -5.92
N PRO A 80 -3.39 13.57 -5.78
CA PRO A 80 -3.23 15.03 -5.81
C PRO A 80 -3.86 15.72 -7.03
N GLN A 81 -3.99 15.02 -8.15
CA GLN A 81 -4.58 15.49 -9.40
C GLN A 81 -6.07 15.10 -9.54
N ASP A 82 -6.68 14.52 -8.51
CA ASP A 82 -8.10 14.20 -8.52
C ASP A 82 -8.93 15.50 -8.54
N ALA A 83 -9.99 15.53 -9.36
CA ALA A 83 -10.79 16.73 -9.59
C ALA A 83 -11.46 17.22 -8.29
N ASP A 84 -11.91 16.29 -7.46
CA ASP A 84 -12.52 16.59 -6.17
C ASP A 84 -11.49 17.20 -5.20
N VAL A 85 -10.26 16.67 -5.20
CA VAL A 85 -9.15 17.19 -4.38
C VAL A 85 -8.75 18.59 -4.82
N ILE A 86 -8.68 18.85 -6.13
CA ILE A 86 -8.35 20.18 -6.68
C ILE A 86 -9.46 21.19 -6.33
N ALA A 87 -10.73 20.80 -6.49
CA ALA A 87 -11.88 21.66 -6.18
C ALA A 87 -11.94 22.03 -4.68
N GLU A 88 -11.64 21.08 -3.78
CA GLU A 88 -11.58 21.32 -2.33
C GLU A 88 -10.42 22.26 -1.93
N ARG A 89 -9.32 22.27 -2.69
CA ARG A 89 -8.11 23.07 -2.39
C ARG A 89 -8.22 24.55 -2.76
N GLY A 90 -9.17 24.93 -3.60
CA GLY A 90 -9.47 26.33 -3.92
C GLY A 90 -8.27 27.07 -4.54
N GLU A 91 -7.93 26.73 -5.78
CA GLU A 91 -7.28 27.67 -6.72
C GLU A 91 -8.30 28.12 -7.77
#